data_AF-A0A7Y8HY81-F1
#
_entry.id   AF-A0A7Y8HY81-F1
#
_cell.length_a   1.000
_cell.length_b   1.000
_cell.length_c   1.000
_cell.angle_alpha   90.00
_cell.angle_beta   90.00
_cell.angle_gamma   90.00
#
_symmetry.space_group_name_H-M   'P 1'
#
loop_
_entity.id
_entity.type
_entity.pdbx_description
1 polymer ?
#
loop_
_entity_poly.entity_id
_entity_poly.type
_entity_poly.pdbx_seq_one_letter_code
_entity_poly.pdbx_strand_id
1 'polypeptide(L)' 'MASSSHIKPGEKGKIKAKIDIRGRKGYISKSVKVFSNDPKIPFVKLELKAFINEVR' A
#
# COMPACT_ATOMS: atom_id res chain seq x y z
N MET A 1 1.89 6.61 1.37
CA MET A 1 1.27 7.94 1.22
C MET A 1 0.48 7.95 -0.08
N ALA A 2 -0.78 8.41 -0.02
CA ALA A 2 -1.58 8.67 -1.22
C ALA A 2 -1.17 10.03 -1.83
N SER A 3 -1.31 10.19 -3.15
CA SER A 3 -1.00 11.43 -3.85
C SER A 3 -1.94 12.58 -3.48
N SER A 4 -3.16 12.25 -3.03
CA SER A 4 -4.17 13.17 -2.48
C SER A 4 -5.17 12.37 -1.64
N SER A 5 -5.83 13.02 -0.68
CA SER A 5 -7.01 12.48 0.04
C SER A 5 -8.33 12.82 -0.65
N HIS A 6 -8.31 13.68 -1.68
CA HIS A 6 -9.46 14.06 -2.49
C HIS A 6 -9.13 13.87 -3.98
N ILE A 7 -10.01 13.18 -4.71
CA ILE A 7 -9.87 12.85 -6.13
C ILE A 7 -11.18 13.23 -6.81
N LYS A 8 -11.14 14.03 -7.88
CA LYS A 8 -12.37 14.44 -8.59
C LYS A 8 -12.96 13.27 -9.38
N PRO A 9 -14.26 13.32 -9.74
CA PRO A 9 -14.85 12.32 -10.63
C PRO A 9 -14.03 12.12 -11.91
N GLY A 10 -13.67 10.87 -12.21
CA GLY A 10 -12.86 10.50 -13.38
C GLY A 10 -11.35 10.67 -13.23
N GLU A 11 -10.86 11.31 -12.16
CA GLU A 11 -9.42 11.44 -11.91
C GLU A 11 -8.81 10.15 -11.36
N LYS A 12 -7.50 10.00 -11.55
CA LYS A 12 -6.70 8.88 -11.03
C LYS A 12 -5.70 9.38 -9.99
N GLY A 13 -5.69 8.72 -8.83
CA GLY A 13 -4.67 8.92 -7.79
C GLY A 13 -3.56 7.85 -7.85
N LYS A 14 -2.48 8.07 -7.09
CA LYS A 14 -1.40 7.10 -6.89
C LYS A 14 -1.17 6.86 -5.40
N ILE A 15 -0.98 5.61 -4.99
CA ILE A 15 -0.59 5.25 -3.63
C ILE A 15 0.86 4.76 -3.66
N LYS A 16 1.75 5.45 -2.96
CA LYS A 16 3.16 5.06 -2.81
C LYS A 16 3.37 4.40 -1.45
N ALA A 17 3.68 3.11 -1.44
CA ALA A 17 4.10 2.38 -0.25
C ALA A 17 5.63 2.22 -0.23
N LYS A 18 6.24 2.37 0.94
CA LYS A 18 7.66 2.12 1.17
C LYS A 18 7.77 1.28 2.44
N ILE A 19 8.64 0.26 2.42
CA ILE A 19 8.92 -0.61 3.56
C ILE A 19 10.42 -0.54 3.81
N ASP A 20 10.83 -0.25 5.04
CA ASP A 20 12.23 -0.39 5.44
C ASP A 20 12.50 -1.86 5.78
N ILE A 21 13.41 -2.45 5.00
CA ILE A 21 13.81 -3.85 5.11
C ILE A 21 15.13 -4.04 5.86
N ARG A 22 15.78 -2.97 6.34
CA ARG A 22 17.03 -3.07 7.09
C ARG A 22 16.84 -3.95 8.34
N GLY A 23 17.76 -4.89 8.53
CA GLY A 23 17.72 -5.87 9.62
C GLY A 23 16.62 -6.93 9.51
N ARG A 24 15.91 -7.05 8.38
CA ARG A 24 14.89 -8.07 8.15
C ARG A 24 15.40 -9.13 7.18
N LYS A 25 15.07 -10.41 7.41
CA LYS A 25 15.37 -11.55 6.53
C LYS A 25 14.13 -12.45 6.44
N GLY A 26 13.94 -13.10 5.29
CA GLY A 26 12.81 -14.01 5.08
C GLY A 26 11.56 -13.31 4.53
N TYR A 27 10.41 -13.97 4.70
CA TYR A 27 9.14 -13.49 4.14
C TYR A 27 8.59 -12.30 4.93
N ILE A 28 8.18 -11.26 4.21
CA ILE A 28 7.38 -10.16 4.73
C ILE A 28 6.03 -10.13 4.02
N SER A 29 4.96 -10.00 4.80
CA SER A 29 3.65 -9.58 4.30
C SER A 29 3.19 -8.36 5.11
N LYS A 30 2.83 -7.29 4.41
CA LYS A 30 2.25 -6.07 4.98
C LYS A 30 1.05 -5.67 4.16
N SER A 31 0.11 -4.97 4.78
CA SER A 31 -1.08 -4.48 4.07
C SER A 31 -1.20 -2.97 4.16
N VAL A 32 -1.66 -2.38 3.07
CA VAL A 32 -2.14 -1.00 3.02
C VAL A 32 -3.66 -1.07 2.98
N LYS A 33 -4.30 -0.50 4.01
CA LYS A 33 -5.74 -0.36 4.10
C LYS A 33 -6.16 0.97 3.48
N VAL A 34 -7.02 0.93 2.49
CA VAL A 34 -7.56 2.12 1.83
C VAL A 34 -9.03 2.22 2.18
N PHE A 35 -9.40 3.35 2.78
CA PHE A 35 -10.78 3.72 3.06
C PHE A 35 -11.19 4.84 2.12
N SER A 36 -12.36 4.73 1.52
CA SER A 36 -12.90 5.72 0.58
C SER A 36 -14.39 5.95 0.82
N ASN A 37 -14.91 6.99 0.19
CA ASN A 37 -16.33 7.28 0.11
C ASN A 37 -17.01 6.57 -1.08
N ASP A 38 -16.41 5.52 -1.63
CA ASP A 38 -17.07 4.69 -2.64
C ASP A 38 -18.22 3.91 -1.97
N PRO A 39 -19.49 4.11 -2.40
CA PRO A 39 -20.63 3.49 -1.75
C PRO A 39 -20.70 1.97 -1.97
N LYS A 40 -19.98 1.44 -2.97
CA LYS A 40 -19.94 0.00 -3.29
C LYS A 40 -18.73 -0.67 -2.64
N ILE A 41 -17.56 -0.03 -2.70
CA ILE A 41 -16.29 -0.58 -2.21
C ILE A 41 -15.58 0.44 -1.30
N PRO A 42 -16.10 0.69 -0.09
CA PRO A 42 -15.55 1.69 0.82
C PRO A 42 -14.21 1.26 1.44
N PHE A 43 -13.85 -0.01 1.32
CA PHE A 43 -12.64 -0.58 1.88
C PHE A 43 -11.92 -1.47 0.88
N VAL A 44 -10.63 -1.18 0.64
CA VAL A 44 -9.74 -1.99 -0.18
C VAL A 44 -8.49 -2.33 0.63
N LYS A 45 -8.13 -3.62 0.68
CA LYS A 45 -6.88 -4.09 1.27
C LYS A 45 -5.90 -4.44 0.17
N LEU A 46 -4.79 -3.73 0.12
CA LEU A 46 -3.66 -4.01 -0.78
C LEU A 46 -2.58 -4.75 0.01
N GLU A 47 -2.09 -5.88 -0.50
CA GLU A 47 -1.07 -6.69 0.16
C GLU A 47 0.29 -6.54 -0.52
N LEU A 48 1.32 -6.29 0.27
CA LEU A 48 2.72 -6.25 -0.14
C LEU A 48 3.40 -7.49 0.40
N LYS A 49 3.80 -8.40 -0.49
CA LYS A 49 4.58 -9.59 -0.17
C LYS A 49 5.98 -9.46 -0.75
N ALA A 50 7.00 -9.82 0.02
CA ALA A 50 8.36 -9.92 -0.46
C ALA A 50 9.13 -10.99 0.32
N PHE A 51 10.18 -11.52 -0.29
CA PHE A 51 11.16 -12.37 0.37
C PHE A 51 12.51 -11.65 0.37
N ILE A 52 13.12 -11.50 1.54
CA ILE A 52 14.36 -10.73 1.71
C ILE A 52 15.54 -11.70 1.78
N ASN A 53 16.30 -11.73 0.68
CA ASN A 53 17.53 -12.51 0.48
C ASN A 53 18.74 -11.79 1.10
N GLU A 54 18.85 -11.73 2.42
CA GLU A 54 19.98 -11.14 3.15
C GLU A 54 20.24 -9.62 2.98
N VAL A 55 20.68 -9.00 4.07
CA VAL A 55 21.16 -7.63 4.10
C VAL A 55 22.68 -7.73 4.01
N ARG A 56 23.26 -7.33 2.87
CA ARG A 56 24.70 -7.03 2.82
C ARG A 56 24.96 -5.68 3.47
#